data_AF-A0A0C6F9J6-F1
#
_entry.id   AF-A0A0C6F9J6-F1
#
_cell.length_a   1.000
_cell.length_b   1.000
_cell.length_c   1.000
_cell.angle_alpha   90.00
_cell.angle_beta   90.00
_cell.angle_gamma   90.00
#
_symmetry.space_group_name_H-M   'P 1'
#
loop_
_entity.id
_entity.type
_entity.pdbx_description
1 polymer ?
#
loop_
_entity_poly.entity_id
_entity_poly.type
_entity_poly.pdbx_seq_one_letter_code
_entity_poly.pdbx_strand_id
1 'polypeptide(L)'
;MVHPDSIRAFGRFKAARAAGASTSTPPVEWFAGRLKRRAAERAVRLAEARAARGPVSSAAIDTACEAVCAAAGRAVGEACAGGERADIERWNATAKRGRQ
;
A
#
# COMPACT_ATOMS: atom_id res chain seq x y z
N MET A 1 22.25 -4.95 3.90
CA MET A 1 20.93 -4.35 4.21
C MET A 1 19.94 -5.49 4.45
N VAL A 2 19.30 -5.54 5.63
CA VAL A 2 18.37 -6.64 6.00
C VAL A 2 16.99 -6.38 5.40
N HIS A 3 16.41 -7.36 4.71
CA HIS A 3 15.11 -7.23 4.03
C HIS A 3 13.98 -6.94 5.04
N PRO A 4 13.04 -6.01 4.77
CA PRO A 4 11.99 -5.61 5.72
C PRO A 4 11.10 -6.77 6.17
N ASP A 5 10.89 -7.78 5.32
CA ASP A 5 10.16 -8.99 5.70
C ASP A 5 10.90 -9.87 6.71
N SER A 6 12.24 -9.83 6.73
CA SER A 6 13.05 -10.52 7.75
C SER A 6 12.84 -9.88 9.13
N ILE A 7 12.75 -8.55 9.16
CA ILE A 7 12.47 -7.79 10.40
C ILE A 7 11.08 -8.16 10.93
N ARG A 8 10.08 -8.22 10.05
CA ARG A 8 8.70 -8.60 10.42
C ARG A 8 8.60 -10.06 10.89
N ALA A 9 9.29 -10.98 10.22
CA ALA A 9 9.32 -12.39 10.63
C ALA A 9 9.99 -12.58 11.98
N PHE A 10 11.08 -11.85 12.23
CA PHE A 10 11.77 -11.84 13.51
C PHE A 10 10.92 -11.21 14.64
N GLY A 11 10.16 -10.16 14.35
CA GLY A 11 9.21 -9.56 15.30
C GLY A 11 8.11 -10.55 15.73
N ARG A 12 7.54 -11.32 14.79
CA ARG A 12 6.56 -12.38 15.11
C ARG A 12 7.17 -13.49 15.95
N PHE A 13 8.41 -13.87 15.67
CA PHE A 13 9.14 -14.84 16.48
C PHE A 13 9.35 -14.33 17.92
N LYS A 14 9.80 -13.08 18.11
CA LYS A 14 9.96 -12.50 19.44
C LYS A 14 8.64 -12.48 20.22
N ALA A 15 7.52 -12.15 19.56
CA ALA A 15 6.21 -12.17 20.18
C ALA A 15 5.78 -13.59 20.59
N ALA A 16 5.99 -14.59 19.73
CA ALA A 16 5.69 -16.00 20.04
C ALA A 16 6.57 -16.55 21.18
N ARG A 17 7.85 -16.14 21.24
CA ARG A 17 8.75 -16.48 22.35
C ARG A 17 8.32 -15.83 23.66
N ALA A 18 7.92 -14.55 23.63
CA ALA A 18 7.41 -13.85 24.81
C ALA A 18 6.11 -14.49 25.35
N ALA A 19 5.28 -15.06 24.46
CA ALA A 19 4.07 -15.79 24.82
C ALA A 19 4.32 -17.24 25.29
N GLY A 20 5.59 -17.67 25.43
CA GLY A 20 5.94 -19.03 25.86
C GLY A 20 5.68 -20.13 24.82
N ALA A 21 5.27 -19.78 23.61
CA ALA A 21 4.87 -20.72 22.56
C ALA A 21 6.06 -21.33 21.77
N SER A 22 7.30 -20.90 22.03
CA SER A 22 8.49 -21.40 21.34
C SER A 22 9.72 -21.35 22.24
N THR A 23 10.30 -22.51 22.57
CA THR A 23 11.50 -22.64 23.41
C THR A 23 12.81 -22.56 22.63
N SER A 24 12.78 -22.78 21.31
CA SER A 24 13.96 -22.73 20.45
C SER A 24 13.92 -21.52 19.50
N THR A 25 15.07 -20.87 19.31
CA THR A 25 15.23 -19.77 18.33
C THR A 25 15.64 -20.37 17.00
N PRO A 26 14.81 -20.27 15.94
CA PRO A 26 15.23 -20.70 14.62
C PRO A 26 16.44 -19.87 14.17
N PRO A 27 17.45 -20.49 13.56
CA PRO A 27 18.62 -19.78 13.05
C PRO A 27 18.21 -18.80 11.93
N VAL A 28 19.01 -17.76 11.69
CA VAL A 28 18.71 -16.71 10.69
C VAL A 28 18.56 -17.32 9.29
N GLU A 29 19.33 -18.36 9.02
CA GLU A 29 19.33 -19.17 7.81
C GLU A 29 17.97 -19.82 7.56
N TRP A 30 17.26 -20.22 8.62
CA TRP A 30 15.90 -20.77 8.52
C TRP A 30 14.90 -19.70 8.06
N PHE A 31 15.00 -18.49 8.60
CA PHE A 31 14.16 -17.37 8.16
C PHE A 31 14.48 -16.98 6.72
N ALA A 32 15.76 -16.91 6.35
CA ALA A 32 16.19 -16.62 4.99
C ALA A 32 15.66 -17.68 4.00
N GLY A 33 15.75 -18.97 4.34
CA GLY A 33 15.20 -20.06 3.54
C GLY A 33 13.68 -19.99 3.40
N ARG A 34 12.96 -19.65 4.48
CA ARG A 34 11.51 -19.46 4.45
C ARG A 34 11.08 -18.29 3.56
N LEU A 35 11.83 -17.19 3.59
CA LEU A 35 11.56 -16.02 2.75
C LEU A 35 11.82 -16.32 1.27
N LYS A 36 12.94 -16.97 0.94
CA LYS A 36 13.23 -17.41 -0.43
C LYS A 36 12.10 -18.30 -0.98
N ARG A 37 11.62 -19.25 -0.17
CA ARG A 37 10.49 -20.11 -0.54
C ARG A 37 9.22 -19.32 -0.80
N ARG A 38 8.85 -18.40 0.10
CA ARG A 38 7.67 -17.54 -0.09
C ARG A 38 7.78 -16.64 -1.31
N ALA A 39 8.97 -16.10 -1.57
CA ALA A 39 9.22 -15.30 -2.77
C ALA A 39 9.02 -16.15 -4.04
N ALA A 40 9.55 -17.37 -4.06
CA ALA A 40 9.36 -18.32 -5.15
C ALA A 40 7.88 -18.69 -5.33
N GLU A 41 7.16 -19.03 -4.26
CA GLU A 41 5.71 -19.31 -4.32
C GLU A 41 4.91 -18.10 -4.83
N ARG A 42 5.27 -16.88 -4.44
CA ARG A 42 4.63 -15.66 -4.95
C ARG A 42 4.91 -15.47 -6.43
N ALA A 43 6.14 -15.73 -6.88
CA ALA A 43 6.50 -15.67 -8.29
C ALA A 43 5.69 -16.67 -9.12
N VAL A 44 5.52 -17.90 -8.62
CA VAL A 44 4.67 -18.93 -9.25
C VAL A 44 3.22 -18.46 -9.35
N ARG A 45 2.62 -18.01 -8.24
CA ARG A 45 1.23 -17.50 -8.26
C ARG A 45 1.05 -16.31 -9.22
N LEU A 46 2.05 -15.44 -9.33
CA LEU A 46 2.02 -14.33 -10.29
C LEU A 46 2.15 -14.81 -11.74
N ALA A 47 2.96 -15.83 -12.00
CA ALA A 47 3.09 -16.44 -13.31
C ALA A 47 1.78 -17.14 -13.72
N GLU A 48 1.17 -17.90 -12.82
CA GLU A 48 -0.14 -18.53 -13.02
C GLU A 48 -1.23 -17.49 -13.29
N ALA A 49 -1.28 -16.41 -12.50
CA ALA A 49 -2.24 -15.34 -12.72
C ALA A 49 -2.04 -14.62 -14.06
N ARG A 50 -0.78 -14.44 -14.50
CA ARG A 50 -0.47 -13.88 -15.82
C ARG A 50 -0.87 -14.82 -16.94
N ALA A 51 -0.62 -16.12 -16.80
CA ALA A 51 -1.02 -17.13 -17.76
C ALA A 51 -2.55 -17.21 -17.88
N ALA A 52 -3.27 -17.20 -16.76
CA ALA A 52 -4.73 -17.25 -16.72
C ALA A 52 -5.38 -15.98 -17.29
N ARG A 53 -4.77 -14.80 -17.07
CA ARG A 53 -5.22 -13.52 -17.64
C ARG A 53 -5.05 -13.47 -19.16
N GLY A 54 -4.09 -14.22 -19.70
CA GLY A 54 -3.76 -14.17 -21.13
C GLY A 54 -3.08 -12.85 -21.54
N PRO A 55 -2.86 -12.65 -22.85
CA PRO A 55 -2.22 -11.46 -23.37
C PRO A 55 -3.04 -10.20 -23.08
N VAL A 56 -2.33 -9.13 -22.71
CA VAL A 56 -2.92 -7.82 -22.40
C VAL A 56 -2.91 -6.99 -23.68
N SER A 57 -4.10 -6.60 -24.15
CA SER A 57 -4.19 -5.70 -25.30
C SER A 57 -3.76 -4.28 -24.92
N SER A 58 -3.23 -3.53 -25.88
CA SER A 58 -2.96 -2.10 -25.71
C SER A 58 -4.22 -1.34 -25.30
N ALA A 59 -5.37 -1.64 -25.91
CA ALA A 59 -6.65 -1.04 -25.57
C ALA A 59 -7.05 -1.25 -24.09
N ALA A 60 -6.72 -2.40 -23.50
CA ALA A 60 -6.96 -2.64 -22.08
C ALA A 60 -6.03 -1.81 -21.18
N ILE A 61 -4.81 -1.51 -21.63
CA ILE A 61 -3.88 -0.62 -20.94
C ILE A 61 -4.38 0.82 -21.03
N ASP A 62 -4.80 1.25 -22.22
CA ASP A 62 -5.33 2.60 -22.46
C ASP A 62 -6.57 2.85 -21.59
N THR A 63 -7.52 1.91 -21.58
CA THR A 63 -8.72 1.97 -20.73
C THR A 63 -8.37 2.08 -19.25
N ALA A 64 -7.37 1.31 -18.77
CA ALA A 64 -6.92 1.37 -17.39
C ALA A 64 -6.24 2.72 -17.08
N CYS A 65 -5.47 3.26 -18.02
CA CYS A 65 -4.82 4.56 -17.90
C CYS A 65 -5.86 5.69 -17.80
N GLU A 66 -6.87 5.68 -18.66
CA GLU A 66 -7.99 6.63 -18.64
C GLU A 66 -8.74 6.57 -17.30
N ALA A 67 -9.01 5.37 -16.78
CA ALA A 67 -9.67 5.20 -15.49
C ALA A 67 -8.86 5.79 -14.33
N VAL A 68 -7.53 5.61 -14.35
CA VAL A 68 -6.62 6.21 -13.36
C VAL A 68 -6.61 7.73 -13.48
N CYS A 69 -6.48 8.26 -14.69
CA CYS A 69 -6.53 9.70 -14.94
C CYS A 69 -7.85 10.32 -14.47
N ALA A 70 -8.99 9.67 -14.73
CA ALA A 70 -10.29 10.11 -14.27
C ALA A 70 -10.41 10.09 -12.74
N ALA A 71 -9.91 9.03 -12.08
CA ALA A 71 -9.91 8.94 -10.63
C ALA A 71 -9.02 10.02 -9.98
N ALA A 72 -7.83 10.24 -10.54
CA ALA A 72 -6.92 11.29 -10.09
C ALA A 72 -7.54 12.69 -10.29
N GLY A 73 -8.16 12.94 -11.46
CA GLY A 73 -8.85 14.20 -11.74
C GLY A 73 -9.98 14.49 -10.76
N ARG A 74 -10.79 13.48 -10.40
CA ARG A 74 -11.81 13.62 -9.36
C ARG A 74 -11.21 13.95 -8.00
N ALA A 75 -10.18 13.23 -7.57
CA ALA A 75 -9.52 13.47 -6.29
C ALA A 75 -8.93 14.88 -6.20
N VAL A 76 -8.33 15.37 -7.29
CA VAL A 76 -7.82 16.75 -7.39
C VAL A 76 -8.97 17.76 -7.33
N GLY A 77 -10.06 17.52 -8.07
CA GLY A 77 -11.24 18.38 -8.05
C GLY A 77 -11.87 18.48 -6.66
N GLU A 78 -12.00 17.36 -5.94
CA GLU A 78 -12.48 17.31 -4.56
C GLU A 78 -11.55 18.05 -3.60
N ALA A 79 -10.23 17.90 -3.75
CA ALA A 79 -9.26 18.61 -2.94
C ALA A 79 -9.31 20.14 -3.16
N CYS A 80 -9.42 20.58 -4.42
CA CYS A 80 -9.57 21.99 -4.75
C CYS A 80 -10.88 22.57 -4.21
N ALA A 81 -12.01 21.88 -4.42
CA ALA A 81 -13.31 22.31 -3.91
C ALA A 81 -13.35 22.36 -2.37
N GLY A 82 -12.67 21.41 -1.70
CA GLY A 82 -12.52 21.42 -0.24
C GLY A 82 -11.67 22.60 0.25
N GLY A 83 -10.58 22.92 -0.45
CA GLY A 83 -9.72 24.06 -0.15
C GLY A 83 -10.43 25.41 -0.34
N GLU A 84 -11.09 25.59 -1.48
CA GLU A 84 -11.83 26.81 -1.81
C GLU A 84 -12.97 27.09 -0.81
N ARG A 85 -13.66 26.04 -0.38
CA ARG A 85 -14.72 26.15 0.64
C ARG A 85 -14.15 26.57 2.00
N ALA A 86 -13.01 26.04 2.40
CA ALA A 86 -12.31 26.43 3.62
C ALA A 86 -11.79 27.89 3.56
N ASP A 87 -11.36 28.35 2.39
CA ASP A 87 -10.92 29.74 2.19
C ASP A 87 -12.09 30.72 2.23
N ILE A 88 -13.23 30.39 1.60
CA ILE A 88 -14.46 31.20 1.67
C ILE A 88 -14.97 31.30 3.11
N GLU A 89 -14.95 30.19 3.86
CA GLU A 89 -15.34 30.18 5.28
C GLU A 89 -14.40 31.04 6.13
N ARG A 90 -13.08 30.93 5.92
CA ARG A 90 -12.09 31.81 6.56
C ARG A 90 -12.38 33.27 6.26
N TRP A 91 -12.55 33.65 5.00
CA TRP A 91 -12.80 35.04 4.60
C TRP A 91 -14.09 35.60 5.21
N ASN A 92 -15.18 34.82 5.22
CA ASN A 92 -16.43 35.22 5.85
C ASN A 92 -16.30 35.40 7.36
N ALA A 93 -15.52 34.56 8.03
CA ALA A 93 -15.24 34.69 9.46
C ALA A 93 -14.41 35.95 9.77
N THR A 94 -13.42 36.29 8.94
CA THR A 94 -12.62 37.51 9.09
C THR A 94 -13.46 38.76 8.83
N ALA A 95 -14.30 38.75 7.79
CA ALA A 95 -15.17 39.87 7.41
C ALA A 95 -16.32 40.14 8.41
N LYS A 96 -16.70 39.15 9.23
CA LYS A 96 -17.64 39.33 10.34
C LYS A 96 -16.98 39.96 11.57
N ARG A 97 -15.69 39.69 11.81
CA ARG A 97 -14.95 40.25 12.95
C ARG A 97 -14.54 41.71 12.76
N GLY A 98 -14.29 42.14 11.52
CA GLY A 98 -13.96 43.54 11.21
C GLY A 98 -15.16 44.50 11.13
N ARG A 99 -16.38 44.02 11.41
CA ARG A 99 -17.63 44.81 11.40
C ARG A 99 -18.25 45.00 12.79
N GLN A 100 -17.50 44.65 13.84
CA GLN A 100 -17.78 44.98 15.24
C GLN A 100 -16.81 46.06 15.70
#